data_AF-A0A955FDI7-F1
#
_entry.id   AF-A0A955FDI7-F1
#
_cell.length_a   1.000
_cell.length_b   1.000
_cell.length_c   1.000
_cell.angle_alpha   90.00
_cell.angle_beta   90.00
_cell.angle_gamma   90.00
#
_symmetry.space_group_name_H-M   'P 1'
#
loop_
_entity.id
_entity.type
_entity.pdbx_description
1 polymer ?
#
loop_
_entity_poly.entity_id
_entity_poly.type
_entity_poly.pdbx_seq_one_letter_code
_entity_poly.pdbx_strand_id
1 'polypeptide(L)' 'MRVSDSLVEKLLTSTGKFSEEQLEALHKQEKSEKKPLQDIVVSTNTLSEKELTQLYAKEVDVPFVEFTARELR' A
#
# COMPACT_ATOMS: atom_id res chain seq x y z
N MET A 1 6.67 1.86 -7.51
CA MET A 1 5.76 3.03 -7.59
C MET A 1 6.16 4.01 -6.49
N ARG A 2 6.06 5.33 -6.65
CA ARG A 2 6.27 6.28 -5.52
C ARG A 2 4.95 6.93 -5.21
N VAL A 3 4.25 6.39 -4.22
CA VAL A 3 2.97 6.90 -3.74
C VAL A 3 3.25 7.72 -2.48
N SER A 4 2.59 8.86 -2.32
CA SER A 4 2.78 9.69 -1.12
C SER A 4 2.31 8.93 0.13
N ASP A 5 3.04 9.06 1.23
CA ASP A 5 2.72 8.37 2.50
C ASP A 5 1.30 8.70 2.99
N SER A 6 0.88 9.96 2.82
CA SER A 6 -0.46 10.43 3.13
C SER A 6 -1.57 9.72 2.34
N LEU A 7 -1.24 9.25 1.14
CA LEU A 7 -2.17 8.54 0.27
C LEU A 7 -2.23 7.07 0.67
N VAL A 8 -1.08 6.45 1.00
CA VAL A 8 -1.02 5.10 1.56
C VAL A 8 -1.82 5.02 2.86
N GLU A 9 -1.69 5.99 3.75
CA GLU A 9 -2.44 6.04 5.00
C GLU A 9 -3.96 6.11 4.77
N LYS A 10 -4.41 6.94 3.82
CA LYS A 10 -5.82 6.97 3.40
C LYS A 10 -6.29 5.64 2.84
N LEU A 11 -5.48 4.99 2.00
CA LEU A 11 -5.80 3.68 1.43
C LEU A 11 -5.93 2.61 2.51
N LEU A 12 -4.97 2.55 3.43
CA LEU A 12 -5.00 1.58 4.53
C LEU A 12 -6.23 1.81 5.42
N THR A 13 -6.55 3.06 5.75
CA THR A 13 -7.75 3.40 6.52
C THR A 13 -9.03 3.04 5.75
N SER A 14 -9.08 3.33 4.45
CA SER A 14 -10.23 3.04 3.59
C SER A 14 -10.47 1.54 3.39
N THR A 15 -9.47 0.68 3.59
CA THR A 15 -9.69 -0.77 3.52
C THR A 15 -10.53 -1.30 4.67
N GLY A 16 -10.55 -0.59 5.81
CA GLY A 16 -11.11 -1.10 7.07
C GLY A 16 -10.42 -2.37 7.60
N LYS A 17 -9.33 -2.83 6.97
CA LYS A 17 -8.57 -4.02 7.38
C LYS A 17 -7.57 -3.72 8.49
N PHE A 18 -7.20 -2.45 8.66
CA PHE A 18 -6.20 -2.02 9.63
C PHE A 18 -6.87 -1.28 10.78
N SER A 19 -6.48 -1.64 12.00
CA SER A 19 -6.83 -0.90 13.21
C SER A 19 -5.96 0.36 13.35
N GLU A 20 -6.46 1.36 14.08
CA GLU A 20 -5.69 2.59 14.38
C GLU A 20 -4.33 2.27 15.01
N GLU A 21 -4.28 1.27 15.89
CA GLU A 21 -3.04 0.81 16.53
C GLU A 21 -2.02 0.25 15.53
N GLN A 22 -2.48 -0.49 14.51
CA GLN A 22 -1.61 -1.00 13.44
C GLN A 22 -1.10 0.13 12.55
N LEU A 23 -1.95 1.12 12.24
CA LEU A 23 -1.55 2.30 11.47
C LEU A 23 -0.50 3.11 12.22
N GLU A 24 -0.68 3.33 13.53
CA GLU A 24 0.31 4.01 14.37
C GLU A 24 1.65 3.25 14.42
N ALA A 25 1.62 1.92 14.48
CA ALA A 25 2.84 1.10 14.46
C ALA A 25 3.61 1.26 13.15
N LEU A 26 2.90 1.24 12.02
CA LEU A 26 3.50 1.47 10.69
C LEU A 26 4.09 2.88 10.57
N HIS A 27 3.40 3.92 11.08
CA HIS A 27 3.88 5.30 11.13
C HIS A 27 5.14 5.46 11.99
N LYS A 28 5.21 4.77 13.13
CA LYS A 28 6.42 4.76 13.98
C LYS A 28 7.59 4.11 13.25
N GLN A 29 7.36 3.01 12.55
CA GLN A 29 8.38 2.37 11.73
C GLN A 29 8.83 3.28 10.57
N GLU A 30 7.91 4.00 9.92
CA GLU A 30 8.22 4.93 8.82
C GLU A 30 9.22 5.99 9.29
N LYS A 31 8.94 6.61 10.43
CA LYS A 31 9.81 7.61 11.06
C LYS A 31 11.15 7.02 11.51
N SER A 32 11.15 5.79 11.99
CA SER A 32 12.36 5.11 12.48
C SER A 32 13.28 4.68 11.33
N GLU A 33 12.72 4.13 10.26
CA GLU A 33 13.49 3.62 9.11
C GLU A 33 13.78 4.68 8.06
N LYS A 34 13.11 5.85 8.13
CA LYS A 34 13.17 6.91 7.10
C LYS A 34 12.88 6.37 5.70
N LYS A 35 12.01 5.37 5.63
CA LYS A 35 11.53 4.76 4.39
C LYS A 35 10.06 5.13 4.21
N PRO A 36 9.59 5.26 2.98
CA PRO A 36 8.20 5.56 2.72
C PRO A 36 7.30 4.45 3.28
N LEU A 37 6.10 4.83 3.73
CA LEU A 37 5.15 3.94 4.38
C LEU A 37 4.86 2.73 3.48
N GLN A 38 4.75 2.95 2.17
CA GLN A 38 4.58 1.89 1.15
C GLN A 38 5.60 0.75 1.30
N ASP A 39 6.87 1.08 1.52
CA ASP A 39 7.96 0.09 1.56
C ASP A 39 7.89 -0.66 2.89
N ILE A 40 7.46 0.01 3.95
CA ILE A 40 7.26 -0.61 5.25
C ILE A 40 6.10 -1.59 5.19
N VAL A 41 4.94 -1.22 4.66
CA VAL A 41 3.78 -2.13 4.61
C VAL A 41 4.08 -3.40 3.81
N VAL A 42 4.87 -3.27 2.74
CA VAL A 42 5.33 -4.40 1.93
C VAL A 42 6.41 -5.20 2.66
N SER A 43 7.38 -4.54 3.29
CA SER A 43 8.48 -5.19 4.03
C SER A 43 7.99 -5.95 5.26
N THR A 44 6.96 -5.45 5.93
CA THR A 44 6.35 -6.10 7.11
C THR A 44 5.35 -7.19 6.73
N ASN A 45 5.17 -7.49 5.43
CA ASN A 45 4.14 -8.39 4.91
C ASN A 45 2.72 -8.06 5.42
N THR A 46 2.51 -6.80 5.81
CA THR A 46 1.23 -6.33 6.35
C THR A 46 0.23 -6.13 5.21
N LEU A 47 0.72 -5.75 4.03
CA LEU A 47 -0.05 -5.66 2.79
C LEU A 47 0.85 -6.03 1.61
N SER A 48 0.35 -6.85 0.69
CA SER A 48 1.12 -7.19 -0.52
C SER A 48 1.21 -5.99 -1.47
N GLU A 49 2.29 -5.87 -2.24
CA GLU A 49 2.42 -4.81 -3.26
C GLU A 49 1.26 -4.82 -4.27
N LYS A 50 0.77 -6.02 -4.62
CA LYS A 50 -0.42 -6.19 -5.47
C LYS A 50 -1.68 -5.60 -4.84
N GLU A 51 -1.92 -5.89 -3.56
CA GLU A 51 -3.08 -5.38 -2.84
C GLU A 51 -3.01 -3.86 -2.71
N LEU A 52 -1.83 -3.31 -2.38
CA LEU A 52 -1.60 -1.87 -2.31
C LEU A 52 -1.92 -1.20 -3.66
N THR A 53 -1.48 -1.80 -4.76
CA THR A 53 -1.70 -1.27 -6.10
C THR A 53 -3.18 -1.33 -6.50
N GLN A 54 -3.88 -2.42 -6.16
CA GLN A 54 -5.33 -2.53 -6.39
C GLN A 54 -6.13 -1.48 -5.60
N LEU A 55 -5.75 -1.24 -4.35
CA LEU A 55 -6.38 -0.23 -3.51
C LEU A 55 -6.15 1.16 -4.07
N TYR A 56 -4.91 1.45 -4.48
CA TYR A 56 -4.58 2.70 -5.13
C TYR A 56 -5.43 2.91 -6.39
N ALA A 57 -5.49 1.90 -7.26
CA ALA A 57 -6.27 1.94 -8.50
C ALA A 57 -7.76 2.21 -8.22
N LYS A 58 -8.32 1.58 -7.18
CA LYS A 58 -9.70 1.83 -6.73
C LYS A 58 -9.92 3.26 -6.24
N GLU A 59 -8.97 3.83 -5.50
CA GLU A 59 -9.06 5.19 -4.97
C GLU A 59 -8.94 6.26 -6.07
N VAL A 60 -8.09 6.02 -7.08
CA VAL A 60 -7.96 6.93 -8.22
C VAL A 60 -8.97 6.66 -9.34
N ASP A 61 -9.90 5.73 -9.13
CA ASP A 61 -10.91 5.28 -10.11
C ASP A 61 -10.29 4.84 -11.46
N VAL A 62 -9.13 4.17 -11.39
CA VAL A 62 -8.43 3.61 -12.54
C VAL A 62 -8.56 2.08 -12.51
N PRO A 63 -8.88 1.43 -13.64
CA PRO A 63 -8.91 -0.03 -13.70
C PRO A 63 -7.52 -0.63 -13.44
N PHE A 64 -7.44 -1.54 -12.47
CA PHE A 64 -6.26 -2.34 -12.22
C PHE A 64 -6.20 -3.49 -13.23
N VAL A 65 -5.10 -3.59 -13.97
CA VAL A 65 -4.79 -4.72 -14.87
C VAL A 65 -3.47 -5.31 -14.45
N GLU A 66 -3.46 -6.62 -14.21
CA GLU A 66 -2.25 -7.40 -13.98
C GLU A 66 -1.89 -8.11 -15.28
N PHE A 67 -0.66 -7.92 -15.75
CA PHE A 67 -0.16 -8.66 -16.90
C PHE A 67 0.66 -9.84 -16.42
N THR A 68 0.30 -11.04 -16.85
CA THR A 68 1.19 -12.20 -16.70
C THR A 68 2.05 -12.39 -17.94
N ALA A 69 3.30 -12.83 -17.76
CA ALA A 69 4.25 -13.03 -18.86
C ALA A 69 3.73 -13.98 -19.97
N ARG A 70 2.71 -14.79 -19.66
CA ARG A 70 2.03 -15.69 -20.61
C ARG A 70 1.10 -14.95 -21.59
N GLU A 71 0.64 -13.75 -21.24
CA GLU A 71 -0.32 -12.95 -22.01
C GLU A 71 0.36 -11.98 -22.98
N LEU A 72 1.68 -11.80 -22.88
CA LEU A 72 2.48 -10.93 -23.76
C LEU A 72 3.00 -11.64 -25.02
N ARG A 73 2.37 -12.75 -25.41
CA ARG A 73 2.85 -13.64 -26.49
C ARG A 73 2.14 -13.42 -27.82
#